data_AF-A0A392QXR6-F1
#
_entry.id   AF-A0A392QXR6-F1
#
_cell.length_a   1.000
_cell.length_b   1.000
_cell.length_c   1.000
_cell.angle_alpha   90.00
_cell.angle_beta   90.00
_cell.angle_gamma   90.00
#
_symmetry.space_group_name_H-M   'P 1'
#
loop_
_entity.id
_entity.type
_entity.pdbx_description
1 polymer ?
#
loop_
_entity_poly.entity_id
_entity_poly.type
_entity_poly.pdbx_seq_one_letter_code
_entity_poly.pdbx_strand_id
1 'polypeptide(L)' 'MWYVVSKTLAEEAAWKFVKENNIDLVTINPAMVIGPLLQPVLNTSAAAILNLINGN' A
#
# COMPACT_ATOMS: atom_id res chain seq x y z
N MET A 1 -13.02 1.43 6.04
CA MET A 1 -12.32 0.78 7.19
C MET A 1 -11.74 -0.59 6.85
N TRP A 2 -12.45 -1.44 6.09
CA TRP A 2 -12.02 -2.81 5.76
C TRP A 2 -10.65 -2.95 5.08
N TYR A 3 -10.24 -1.97 4.26
CA TYR A 3 -8.90 -1.97 3.66
C TYR A 3 -7.77 -1.93 4.70
N VAL A 4 -7.94 -1.16 5.78
CA VAL A 4 -6.91 -1.07 6.82
C VAL A 4 -6.84 -2.38 7.59
N VAL A 5 -8.00 -2.93 7.97
CA VAL A 5 -8.08 -4.23 8.65
C VAL A 5 -7.46 -5.34 7.79
N SER A 6 -7.73 -5.35 6.48
CA SER A 6 -7.16 -6.37 5.59
C SER A 6 -5.65 -6.26 5.46
N LYS A 7 -5.09 -5.05 5.42
CA LYS A 7 -3.63 -4.85 5.42
C LYS A 7 -2.98 -5.27 6.73
N THR A 8 -3.59 -4.96 7.87
CA THR A 8 -3.11 -5.40 9.19
C THR A 8 -3.09 -6.92 9.29
N LEU A 9 -4.21 -7.59 8.99
CA LEU A 9 -4.31 -9.05 9.08
C LEU A 9 -3.36 -9.77 8.11
N ALA A 10 -3.17 -9.23 6.91
CA ALA A 10 -2.23 -9.79 5.94
C ALA A 10 -0.78 -9.71 6.44
N GLU A 11 -0.38 -8.60 7.05
CA GLU A 11 0.96 -8.43 7.59
C GLU A 11 1.20 -9.30 8.83
N GLU A 12 0.23 -9.40 9.74
CA GLU A 12 0.28 -10.33 10.89
C GLU A 12 0.46 -11.79 10.44
N ALA A 13 -0.29 -12.20 9.40
CA ALA A 13 -0.19 -13.54 8.84
C ALA A 13 1.19 -13.79 8.20
N ALA A 14 1.72 -12.80 7.46
CA ALA A 14 3.06 -12.89 6.88
C ALA A 14 4.14 -13.05 7.97
N TRP A 15 4.09 -12.22 9.03
CA TRP A 15 5.04 -12.30 10.15
C TRP A 15 4.94 -13.61 10.93
N LYS A 16 3.74 -14.17 11.10
CA LYS A 16 3.57 -15.48 11.73
C LYS A 16 4.22 -16.57 10.87
N PHE A 17 3.94 -16.58 9.57
CA PHE A 17 4.48 -17.58 8.65
C PHE A 17 6.01 -17.58 8.62
N VAL A 18 6.64 -16.42 8.49
CA VAL A 18 8.11 -16.34 8.37
C VAL A 18 8.84 -16.73 9.64
N LYS A 19 8.26 -16.47 10.82
CA LYS A 19 8.77 -16.94 12.12
C LYS A 19 8.80 -18.47 12.22
N GLU A 20 7.78 -19.14 11.67
CA GLU A 20 7.67 -20.59 11.67
C GLU A 20 8.57 -21.26 10.61
N ASN A 21 8.95 -20.52 9.55
CA ASN A 21 9.67 -21.05 8.40
C ASN A 21 11.12 -20.55 8.28
N ASN A 22 11.65 -19.85 9.28
CA ASN A 22 13.01 -19.29 9.29
C ASN A 22 13.33 -18.41 8.06
N ILE A 23 12.38 -17.62 7.60
CA ILE A 23 12.55 -16.67 6.49
C ILE A 23 12.91 -15.30 7.06
N ASP A 24 13.95 -14.67 6.51
CA ASP A 24 14.31 -13.28 6.83
C ASP A 24 13.41 -12.32 6.02
N LEU A 25 12.43 -11.73 6.70
CA LEU A 25 11.44 -10.83 6.12
C LEU A 25 11.66 -9.41 6.64
N VAL A 26 11.59 -8.44 5.72
CA VAL A 26 11.44 -7.02 6.04
C VAL A 26 10.21 -6.46 5.32
N THR A 27 9.55 -5.48 5.94
CA THR A 27 8.37 -4.82 5.37
C THR A 27 8.63 -3.34 5.15
N ILE A 28 7.96 -2.75 4.14
CA ILE A 28 7.90 -1.31 3.93
C ILE A 28 6.43 -0.92 3.99
N ASN A 29 6.10 0.03 4.86
CA ASN A 29 4.72 0.44 5.16
C ASN A 29 4.47 1.88 4.65
N PRO A 30 4.32 2.10 3.33
CA PRO A 30 4.05 3.42 2.79
C PRO A 30 2.60 3.86 3.05
N ALA A 31 2.37 5.17 2.98
CA ALA A 31 1.04 5.77 3.01
C ALA A 31 0.57 6.11 1.57
N MET A 32 0.28 7.38 1.29
CA MET A 32 -0.01 7.86 -0.06
C MET A 32 1.28 7.90 -0.89
N VAL A 33 1.31 7.19 -2.02
CA VAL A 33 2.50 7.08 -2.88
C VAL A 33 2.31 7.90 -4.13
N ILE A 34 3.17 8.91 -4.29
CA ILE A 34 3.14 9.89 -5.39
C ILE A 34 4.49 9.91 -6.10
N GLY A 35 4.52 10.37 -7.36
CA GLY A 35 5.74 10.43 -8.16
C GLY A 35 5.49 10.34 -9.66
N PRO A 36 6.56 10.24 -10.48
CA PRO A 36 6.44 10.09 -11.92
C PRO A 36 5.73 8.79 -12.28
N LEU A 37 4.80 8.86 -13.24
CA LEU A 37 4.06 7.70 -13.73
C LEU A 37 4.83 7.03 -14.88
N LEU A 38 5.01 5.72 -14.79
CA LEU A 38 5.60 4.91 -15.87
C LEU A 38 4.55 4.42 -16.88
N GLN A 39 3.26 4.58 -16.58
CA GLN A 39 2.14 4.14 -17.41
C GLN A 39 1.00 5.17 -17.38
N PRO A 40 0.13 5.22 -18.41
CA PRO A 40 -0.99 6.18 -18.48
C PRO A 40 -2.19 5.76 -17.61
N VAL A 41 -1.95 5.26 -16.40
CA VAL A 41 -2.98 4.80 -15.45
C VAL A 41 -2.65 5.33 -14.06
N LEU A 42 -3.65 5.89 -13.38
CA LEU A 42 -3.51 6.47 -12.05
C LEU A 42 -3.70 5.42 -10.95
N ASN A 43 -2.86 5.49 -9.90
CA ASN A 43 -3.18 4.87 -8.62
C ASN A 43 -4.10 5.78 -7.81
N THR A 44 -4.64 5.28 -6.69
CA THR A 44 -5.54 6.05 -5.81
C THR A 44 -4.89 7.35 -5.32
N SER A 45 -3.59 7.34 -5.03
CA SER A 45 -2.87 8.50 -4.49
C SER A 45 -2.71 9.62 -5.52
N ALA A 46 -2.30 9.30 -6.75
CA ALA A 46 -2.17 10.25 -7.84
C ALA A 46 -3.54 10.77 -8.29
N ALA A 47 -4.57 9.90 -8.30
CA ALA A 47 -5.94 10.31 -8.60
C ALA A 47 -6.47 11.33 -7.57
N ALA A 48 -6.16 11.17 -6.28
CA ALA A 48 -6.54 12.13 -5.26
C ALA A 48 -5.93 13.53 -5.51
N ILE A 49 -4.67 13.59 -5.96
CA ILE A 49 -4.02 14.86 -6.34
C ILE A 49 -4.69 15.46 -7.58
N LEU A 50 -4.95 14.64 -8.60
CA LEU A 50 -5.61 15.11 -9.82
C LEU A 50 -7.00 15.70 -9.52
N ASN A 51 -7.77 15.02 -8.68
CA ASN A 51 -9.09 15.49 -8.26
C ASN A 51 -9.00 16.84 -7.53
N LEU A 52 -8.04 16.99 -6.61
CA LEU A 52 -7.79 18.26 -5.93
C LEU A 52 -7.45 19.40 -6.91
N ILE A 53 -6.61 19.14 -7.91
CA ILE A 53 -6.25 20.13 -8.95
C ILE A 53 -7.47 20.51 -9.79
N ASN A 54 -8.33 19.54 -10.09
CA ASN A 54 -9.54 19.75 -10.88
C ASN A 54 -10.71 20.33 -10.07
N GLY A 55 -10.59 20.44 -8.74
CA GLY A 55 -11.63 20.95 -7.85
C GLY A 55 -12.80 19.98 -7.63
N ASN A 56 -12.57 18.67 -7.78
CA ASN A 56 -13.55 17.59 -7.55
C ASN A 56 -13.20 16.70 -6.36
#